data_AF-A0A520R2N2-F1
#
_entry.id   AF-A0A520R2N2-F1
#
_cell.length_a   1.000
_cell.length_b   1.000
_cell.length_c   1.000
_cell.angle_alpha   90.00
_cell.angle_beta   90.00
_cell.angle_gamma   90.00
#
_symmetry.space_group_name_H-M   'P 1'
#
loop_
_entity.id
_entity.type
_entity.pdbx_description
1 polymer ?
#
loop_
_entity_poly.entity_id
_entity_poly.type
_entity_poly.pdbx_seq_one_letter_code
_entity_poly.pdbx_strand_id
1 'polypeptide(L)'
;MTRLPLTFAALLSFACAGAPSPQTETSTEATPTPDAADQARDLLERLEAVAQMPSDERAAALDAIDAIELTSPTLVDTQRICLRMHRETLVLEARHRAFEERMGGVDPATLSPAEQTEARDEAEALRTDATALEALMNRCVDALTAAIEEHGLEEEYGEASSEPVAGAVDGELTDEDPRDDGDRPHDDYPIELEAGWGLEVQMTSGDFDTFVTLIGPGGSSVAEDDDGGEGTNSRLVYQPEASGVYIIRATTYQGGGRGAYHLIVRAGPLAE
;
A
#
# COMPACT_ATOMS: atom_id res chain seq x y z
N MET A 1 -2.84 0.54 18.78
CA MET A 1 -1.58 0.54 18.01
C MET A 1 -1.99 0.65 16.55
N THR A 2 -1.97 1.86 16.01
CA THR A 2 -2.25 2.14 14.59
C THR A 2 -1.05 1.64 13.77
N ARG A 3 -1.22 0.55 13.03
CA ARG A 3 -0.21 0.15 12.03
C ARG A 3 -0.27 1.14 10.86
N LEU A 4 0.91 1.54 10.39
CA LEU A 4 1.12 2.43 9.26
C LEU A 4 0.32 1.95 8.03
N PRO A 5 -0.10 2.87 7.14
CA PRO A 5 -0.63 2.51 5.83
C PRO A 5 0.41 1.69 5.06
N LEU A 6 -0.06 0.87 4.12
CA LEU A 6 0.71 0.08 3.14
C LEU A 6 2.22 0.36 3.13
N THR A 7 3.02 -0.67 3.44
CA THR A 7 4.49 -0.58 3.40
C THR A 7 4.93 0.03 2.07
N PHE A 8 5.78 1.06 2.13
CA PHE A 8 6.30 1.78 0.97
C PHE A 8 6.84 0.87 -0.16
N ALA A 9 7.38 -0.31 0.19
CA ALA A 9 7.75 -1.34 -0.77
C ALA A 9 6.60 -1.76 -1.71
N ALA A 10 5.38 -1.89 -1.19
CA ALA A 10 4.19 -2.22 -1.96
C ALA A 10 3.76 -1.09 -2.91
N LEU A 11 3.97 0.18 -2.52
CA LEU A 11 3.66 1.35 -3.35
C LEU A 11 4.72 1.61 -4.43
N LEU A 12 5.99 1.32 -4.14
CA LEU A 12 7.09 1.47 -5.10
C LEU A 12 7.04 0.40 -6.20
N SER A 13 6.75 -0.86 -5.83
CA SER A 13 6.45 -1.91 -6.81
C SER A 13 5.25 -1.55 -7.71
N PHE A 14 4.35 -0.70 -7.23
CA PHE A 14 3.17 -0.23 -7.96
C PHE A 14 3.43 0.98 -8.88
N ALA A 15 4.31 1.92 -8.50
CA ALA A 15 4.67 3.06 -9.36
C ALA A 15 5.37 2.61 -10.65
N CYS A 16 6.15 1.53 -10.59
CA CYS A 16 6.75 0.86 -11.75
C CYS A 16 5.72 0.17 -12.67
N ALA A 17 4.43 0.11 -12.31
CA ALA A 17 3.44 -0.76 -12.94
C ALA A 17 2.41 -0.11 -13.90
N GLY A 18 2.46 1.19 -14.26
CA GLY A 18 1.77 1.62 -15.52
C GLY A 18 1.33 3.08 -15.77
N ALA A 19 1.32 3.45 -17.07
CA ALA A 19 0.40 4.38 -17.77
C ALA A 19 0.56 4.27 -19.33
N PRO A 20 -0.43 4.67 -20.18
CA PRO A 20 -0.52 4.26 -21.60
C PRO A 20 0.01 5.26 -22.68
N SER A 21 0.48 4.73 -23.82
CA SER A 21 1.02 5.49 -24.98
C SER A 21 0.17 5.45 -26.27
N PRO A 22 0.38 6.41 -27.21
CA PRO A 22 0.34 6.16 -28.65
C PRO A 22 1.73 6.29 -29.32
N GLN A 23 1.88 5.55 -30.42
CA GLN A 23 3.11 5.04 -31.06
C GLN A 23 3.91 6.06 -31.91
N THR A 24 5.22 5.86 -32.14
CA THR A 24 5.86 5.40 -33.43
C THR A 24 7.42 5.46 -33.42
N GLU A 25 8.06 4.29 -33.59
CA GLU A 25 9.32 3.86 -34.27
C GLU A 25 10.67 4.66 -34.34
N THR A 26 11.74 3.91 -33.98
CA THR A 26 13.04 3.62 -34.68
C THR A 26 14.34 4.45 -34.51
N SER A 27 15.36 3.72 -33.99
CA SER A 27 16.78 3.63 -34.41
C SER A 27 17.81 4.74 -34.15
N THR A 28 18.85 4.43 -33.35
CA THR A 28 20.27 4.24 -33.77
C THR A 28 21.24 4.39 -32.59
N GLU A 29 22.15 3.42 -32.48
CA GLU A 29 23.16 3.21 -31.44
C GLU A 29 24.32 4.24 -31.47
N ALA A 30 24.65 4.82 -30.31
CA ALA A 30 25.92 5.49 -30.00
C ALA A 30 26.25 5.19 -28.54
N THR A 31 27.51 4.86 -28.21
CA THR A 31 27.93 4.55 -26.83
C THR A 31 27.57 5.72 -25.89
N PRO A 32 26.65 5.55 -24.92
CA PRO A 32 26.00 6.71 -24.30
C PRO A 32 26.72 7.14 -23.01
N THR A 33 26.78 8.45 -22.76
CA THR A 33 26.65 8.99 -21.40
C THR A 33 25.46 8.30 -20.74
N PRO A 34 25.46 7.92 -19.43
CA PRO A 34 24.33 7.19 -18.84
C PRO A 34 23.06 7.92 -19.27
N ASP A 35 22.24 7.23 -20.07
CA ASP A 35 21.04 7.87 -20.58
C ASP A 35 20.20 8.27 -19.36
N ALA A 36 19.40 9.32 -19.45
CA ALA A 36 18.57 9.72 -18.32
C ALA A 36 17.69 8.54 -17.84
N ALA A 37 17.34 7.64 -18.77
CA ALA A 37 16.77 6.33 -18.49
C ALA A 37 17.65 5.42 -17.61
N ASP A 38 18.95 5.27 -17.89
CA ASP A 38 19.85 4.46 -17.05
C ASP A 38 19.99 5.04 -15.65
N GLN A 39 20.07 6.37 -15.53
CA GLN A 39 20.08 7.04 -14.23
C GLN A 39 18.76 6.83 -13.46
N ALA A 40 17.64 6.86 -14.17
CA ALA A 40 16.34 6.61 -13.59
C ALA A 40 16.21 5.17 -13.09
N ARG A 41 16.70 4.16 -13.84
CA ARG A 41 16.67 2.74 -13.41
C ARG A 41 17.50 2.53 -12.16
N ASP A 42 18.74 3.03 -12.15
CA ASP A 42 19.64 2.94 -10.99
C ASP A 42 19.05 3.65 -9.76
N LEU A 43 18.41 4.80 -9.94
CA LEU A 43 17.73 5.51 -8.84
C LEU A 43 16.58 4.68 -8.26
N LEU A 44 15.70 4.14 -9.11
CA LEU A 44 14.55 3.34 -8.69
C LEU A 44 14.98 2.06 -7.98
N GLU A 45 15.93 1.31 -8.55
CA GLU A 45 16.48 0.08 -7.96
C GLU A 45 17.04 0.33 -6.56
N ARG A 46 17.76 1.45 -6.38
CA ARG A 46 18.31 1.82 -5.06
C ARG A 46 17.22 2.23 -4.07
N LEU A 47 16.22 2.99 -4.51
CA LEU A 47 15.09 3.36 -3.66
C LEU A 47 14.29 2.12 -3.21
N GLU A 48 14.15 1.12 -4.08
CA GLU A 48 13.53 -0.15 -3.75
C GLU A 48 14.35 -0.95 -2.77
N ALA A 49 15.66 -1.04 -2.98
CA ALA A 49 16.56 -1.68 -2.04
C ALA A 49 16.45 -1.03 -0.64
N VAL A 50 16.38 0.30 -0.56
CA VAL A 50 16.19 1.03 0.71
C VAL A 50 14.86 0.69 1.38
N ALA A 51 13.78 0.53 0.61
CA ALA A 51 12.47 0.15 1.15
C ALA A 51 12.50 -1.22 1.83
N GLN A 52 13.36 -2.14 1.36
CA GLN A 52 13.50 -3.50 1.85
C GLN A 52 14.56 -3.65 2.96
N MET A 53 15.41 -2.64 3.17
CA MET A 53 16.48 -2.65 4.18
C MET A 53 15.96 -2.53 5.62
N PRO A 54 16.68 -3.07 6.62
CA PRO A 54 16.41 -2.81 8.04
C PRO A 54 16.76 -1.35 8.41
N SER A 55 16.05 -0.77 9.38
CA SER A 55 16.09 0.68 9.67
C SER A 55 17.48 1.21 10.04
N ASP A 56 18.35 0.38 10.62
CA ASP A 56 19.73 0.73 10.99
C ASP A 56 20.68 0.87 9.79
N GLU A 57 20.37 0.22 8.66
CA GLU A 57 21.16 0.30 7.42
C GLU A 57 20.63 1.36 6.45
N ARG A 58 19.33 1.73 6.54
CA ARG A 58 18.68 2.69 5.62
C ARG A 58 19.36 4.05 5.56
N ALA A 59 19.84 4.59 6.69
CA ALA A 59 20.40 5.94 6.73
C ALA A 59 21.62 6.12 5.79
N ALA A 60 22.54 5.17 5.82
CA ALA A 60 23.73 5.20 4.96
C ALA A 60 23.37 5.01 3.48
N ALA A 61 22.38 4.17 3.19
CA ALA A 61 21.90 3.96 1.83
C ALA A 61 21.20 5.21 1.26
N LEU A 62 20.43 5.93 2.08
CA LEU A 62 19.83 7.21 1.70
C LEU A 62 20.88 8.28 1.37
N ASP A 63 21.96 8.37 2.16
CA ASP A 63 23.06 9.30 1.87
C ASP A 63 23.81 8.94 0.58
N ALA A 64 23.94 7.64 0.28
CA ALA A 64 24.50 7.18 -0.99
C ALA A 64 23.60 7.54 -2.18
N ILE A 65 22.27 7.47 -2.03
CA ILE A 65 21.31 7.90 -3.05
C ILE A 65 21.36 9.42 -3.24
N ASP A 66 21.44 10.20 -2.16
CA ASP A 66 21.52 11.68 -2.20
C ASP A 66 22.79 12.18 -2.93
N ALA A 67 23.85 11.38 -2.93
CA ALA A 67 25.09 11.69 -3.62
C ALA A 67 25.05 11.45 -5.14
N ILE A 68 23.97 10.86 -5.68
CA ILE A 68 23.82 10.62 -7.11
C ILE A 68 23.56 11.94 -7.84
N GLU A 69 24.44 12.28 -8.78
CA GLU A 69 24.24 13.42 -9.68
C GLU A 69 23.31 13.03 -10.83
N LEU A 70 22.06 13.50 -10.76
CA LEU A 70 21.03 13.24 -11.75
C LEU A 70 20.96 14.37 -12.79
N THR A 71 20.76 14.02 -14.05
CA THR A 71 20.75 14.98 -15.16
C THR A 71 19.35 15.49 -15.50
N SER A 72 18.29 14.73 -15.21
CA SER A 72 16.90 15.15 -15.39
C SER A 72 16.38 15.91 -14.15
N PRO A 73 15.73 17.07 -14.34
CA PRO A 73 15.05 17.78 -13.25
C PRO A 73 14.00 16.93 -12.53
N THR A 74 13.26 16.09 -13.26
CA THR A 74 12.24 15.19 -12.70
C THR A 74 12.86 14.12 -11.81
N LEU A 75 14.02 13.58 -12.19
CA LEU A 75 14.76 12.64 -11.34
C LEU A 75 15.32 13.32 -10.09
N VAL A 76 15.86 14.53 -10.22
CA VAL A 76 16.32 15.31 -9.06
C VAL A 76 15.17 15.58 -8.09
N ASP A 77 13.99 15.93 -8.60
CA ASP A 77 12.81 16.17 -7.77
C ASP A 77 12.29 14.89 -7.11
N THR A 78 12.26 13.78 -7.85
CA THR A 78 11.87 12.45 -7.35
C THR A 78 12.81 11.97 -6.25
N GLN A 79 14.12 12.01 -6.49
CA GLN A 79 15.15 11.71 -5.50
C GLN A 79 14.93 12.53 -4.23
N ARG A 80 14.76 13.86 -4.35
CA ARG A 80 14.56 14.74 -3.19
C ARG A 80 13.32 14.37 -2.38
N ILE A 81 12.19 14.13 -3.05
CA ILE A 81 10.92 13.83 -2.39
C ILE A 81 10.99 12.48 -1.68
N CYS A 82 11.52 11.45 -2.34
CA CYS A 82 11.59 10.10 -1.77
C CYS A 82 12.65 9.98 -0.68
N LEU A 83 13.79 10.66 -0.81
CA LEU A 83 14.75 10.78 0.30
C LEU A 83 14.16 11.46 1.52
N ARG A 84 13.39 12.55 1.30
CA ARG A 84 12.70 13.23 2.39
C ARG A 84 11.71 12.31 3.09
N MET A 85 10.91 11.58 2.32
CA MET A 85 9.93 10.62 2.84
C MET A 85 10.59 9.55 3.72
N HIS A 86 11.65 8.91 3.22
CA HIS A 86 12.34 7.88 4.00
C HIS A 86 13.02 8.44 5.26
N ARG A 87 13.62 9.63 5.18
CA ARG A 87 14.23 10.29 6.35
C ARG A 87 13.17 10.65 7.40
N GLU A 88 12.02 11.18 6.99
CA GLU A 88 10.89 11.45 7.90
C GLU A 88 10.32 10.15 8.51
N THR A 89 10.26 9.07 7.74
CA THR A 89 9.88 7.73 8.23
C THR A 89 10.81 7.25 9.34
N LEU A 90 12.13 7.31 9.14
CA LEU A 90 13.11 6.91 10.14
C LEU A 90 13.00 7.74 11.43
N VAL A 91 12.75 9.04 11.31
CA VAL A 91 12.54 9.94 12.46
C VAL A 91 11.27 9.55 13.22
N LEU A 92 10.17 9.28 12.50
CA LEU A 92 8.91 8.89 13.11
C LEU A 92 9.01 7.52 13.80
N GLU A 93 9.62 6.52 13.15
CA GLU A 93 9.91 5.20 13.72
C GLU A 93 10.71 5.31 15.02
N ALA A 94 11.76 6.14 15.03
CA ALA A 94 12.60 6.35 16.21
C ALA A 94 11.83 7.02 17.35
N ARG A 95 10.98 8.00 17.06
CA ARG A 95 10.14 8.66 18.07
C ARG A 95 9.08 7.73 18.62
N HIS A 96 8.43 6.94 17.76
CA HIS A 96 7.45 5.95 18.19
C HIS A 96 8.09 4.91 19.11
N ARG A 97 9.26 4.38 18.75
CA ARG A 97 10.04 3.46 19.58
C ARG A 97 10.38 4.07 20.94
N ALA A 98 10.86 5.32 20.98
CA ALA A 98 11.18 6.00 22.24
C ALA A 98 9.94 6.22 23.12
N PHE A 99 8.79 6.54 22.50
CA PHE A 99 7.52 6.66 23.20
C PHE A 99 7.07 5.31 23.78
N GLU A 100 7.15 4.24 23.01
CA GLU A 100 6.82 2.88 23.43
C GLU A 100 7.76 2.35 24.52
N GLU A 101 9.06 2.61 24.46
CA GLU A 101 10.00 2.23 25.52
C GLU A 101 9.67 2.90 26.87
N ARG A 102 9.15 4.13 26.82
CA ARG A 102 8.76 4.89 28.02
C ARG A 102 7.37 4.52 28.55
N MET A 103 6.41 4.30 27.66
CA MET A 103 5.00 4.10 28.00
C MET A 103 4.58 2.62 28.00
N GLY A 104 5.36 1.76 27.36
CA GLY A 104 5.10 0.33 27.22
C GLY A 104 5.07 -0.36 28.58
N GLY A 105 3.91 -0.90 28.95
CA GLY A 105 3.71 -1.58 30.23
C GLY A 105 3.50 -0.66 31.44
N VAL A 106 3.45 0.66 31.25
CA VAL A 106 3.06 1.61 32.30
C VAL A 106 1.54 1.69 32.37
N ASP A 107 0.95 1.43 33.55
CA ASP A 107 -0.48 1.63 33.77
C ASP A 107 -0.78 3.15 33.81
N PRO A 108 -1.60 3.69 32.88
CA PRO A 108 -1.91 5.12 32.85
C PRO A 108 -2.53 5.65 34.14
N ALA A 109 -3.21 4.81 34.91
CA ALA A 109 -3.81 5.19 36.19
C ALA A 109 -2.77 5.48 37.29
N THR A 110 -1.53 5.03 37.09
CA THR A 110 -0.41 5.25 38.03
C THR A 110 0.36 6.54 37.75
N LEU A 111 0.12 7.18 36.59
CA LEU A 111 0.74 8.43 36.20
C LEU A 111 0.07 9.62 36.87
N SER A 112 0.85 10.67 37.15
CA SER A 112 0.30 11.96 37.58
C SER A 112 -0.49 12.63 36.45
N PRO A 113 -1.42 13.56 36.75
CA PRO A 113 -2.17 14.28 35.72
C PRO A 113 -1.28 15.04 34.71
N ALA A 114 -0.11 15.52 35.15
CA ALA A 114 0.84 16.20 34.27
C ALA A 114 1.47 15.22 33.27
N GLU A 115 1.92 14.05 33.73
CA GLU A 115 2.50 13.00 32.87
C GLU A 115 1.48 12.44 31.88
N GLN A 116 0.21 12.30 32.31
CA GLN A 116 -0.87 11.88 31.41
C GLN A 116 -1.13 12.91 30.30
N THR A 117 -1.05 14.21 30.63
CA THR A 117 -1.23 15.29 29.64
C THR A 117 -0.07 15.30 28.64
N GLU A 118 1.16 15.21 29.14
CA GLU A 118 2.36 15.16 28.29
C GLU A 118 2.36 13.95 27.35
N ALA A 119 2.02 12.77 27.85
CA ALA A 119 1.92 11.56 27.02
C ALA A 119 0.83 11.67 25.95
N ARG A 120 -0.30 12.33 26.26
CA ARG A 120 -1.37 12.59 25.28
C ARG A 120 -0.92 13.56 24.20
N ASP A 121 -0.31 14.68 24.58
CA ASP A 121 0.15 15.69 23.64
C ASP A 121 1.21 15.12 22.68
N GLU A 122 2.12 14.29 23.21
CA GLU A 122 3.12 13.60 22.39
C GLU A 122 2.51 12.55 21.45
N ALA A 123 1.51 11.78 21.92
CA ALA A 123 0.78 10.85 21.07
C ALA A 123 -0.01 11.57 19.95
N GLU A 124 -0.58 12.75 20.23
CA GLU A 124 -1.24 13.59 19.23
C GLU A 124 -0.25 14.16 18.21
N ALA A 125 0.94 14.57 18.66
CA ALA A 125 2.02 14.98 17.76
C ALA A 125 2.46 13.83 16.84
N LEU A 126 2.69 12.62 17.38
CA LEU A 126 3.04 11.43 16.59
C LEU A 126 1.98 11.10 15.53
N ARG A 127 0.69 11.22 15.85
CA ARG A 127 -0.40 11.04 14.88
C ARG A 127 -0.38 12.09 13.78
N THR A 128 -0.15 13.35 14.16
CA THR A 128 -0.05 14.46 13.20
C THR A 128 1.11 14.24 12.22
N ASP A 129 2.26 13.81 12.75
CA ASP A 129 3.44 13.50 11.94
C ASP A 129 3.20 12.30 11.02
N ALA A 130 2.46 11.28 11.47
CA ALA A 130 2.06 10.14 10.63
C ALA A 130 1.19 10.57 9.44
N THR A 131 0.21 11.45 9.66
CA THR A 131 -0.61 12.01 8.57
C THR A 131 0.22 12.87 7.60
N ALA A 132 1.18 13.64 8.11
CA ALA A 132 2.08 14.41 7.26
C ALA A 132 2.98 13.50 6.40
N LEU A 133 3.44 12.38 6.98
CA LEU A 133 4.22 11.36 6.29
C LEU A 133 3.40 10.68 5.19
N GLU A 134 2.13 10.34 5.45
CA GLU A 134 1.22 9.79 4.44
C GLU A 134 1.05 10.73 3.23
N ALA A 135 0.84 12.02 3.48
CA ALA A 135 0.78 13.01 2.41
C ALA A 135 2.10 13.12 1.62
N LEU A 136 3.24 12.89 2.28
CA LEU A 136 4.55 12.86 1.65
C LEU A 136 4.79 11.55 0.87
N MET A 137 4.28 10.42 1.33
CA MET A 137 4.29 9.14 0.61
C MET A 137 3.54 9.28 -0.73
N ASN A 138 2.33 9.85 -0.71
CA ASN A 138 1.56 10.07 -1.94
C ASN A 138 2.30 10.95 -2.95
N ARG A 139 2.95 12.03 -2.48
CA ARG A 139 3.81 12.85 -3.35
C ARG A 139 5.05 12.12 -3.89
N CYS A 140 5.63 11.19 -3.13
CA CYS A 140 6.74 10.37 -3.63
C CYS A 140 6.25 9.43 -4.72
N VAL A 141 5.08 8.80 -4.55
CA VAL A 141 4.45 7.97 -5.60
C VAL A 141 4.22 8.80 -6.87
N ASP A 142 3.60 9.97 -6.76
CA ASP A 142 3.37 10.86 -7.91
C ASP A 142 4.68 11.22 -8.64
N ALA A 143 5.74 11.49 -7.88
CA ALA A 143 7.05 11.83 -8.44
C ALA A 143 7.72 10.63 -9.13
N LEU A 144 7.62 9.45 -8.54
CA LEU A 144 8.12 8.20 -9.12
C LEU A 144 7.41 7.89 -10.43
N THR A 145 6.08 7.98 -10.47
CA THR A 145 5.30 7.81 -11.70
C THR A 145 5.75 8.80 -12.77
N ALA A 146 5.90 10.08 -12.45
CA ALA A 146 6.38 11.08 -13.39
C ALA A 146 7.80 10.79 -13.92
N ALA A 147 8.69 10.28 -13.07
CA ALA A 147 10.02 9.86 -13.48
C ALA A 147 10.00 8.64 -14.42
N ILE A 148 9.14 7.66 -14.15
CA ILE A 148 9.00 6.47 -14.98
C ILE A 148 8.44 6.81 -16.36
N GLU A 149 7.41 7.64 -16.40
CA GLU A 149 6.79 8.13 -17.64
C GLU A 149 7.77 8.98 -18.47
N GLU A 150 8.50 9.91 -17.86
CA GLU A 150 9.45 10.77 -18.58
C GLU A 150 10.60 9.99 -19.21
N HIS A 151 11.08 8.96 -18.52
CA HIS A 151 12.29 8.22 -18.90
C HIS A 151 12.01 6.88 -19.59
N GLY A 152 10.74 6.57 -19.88
CA GLY A 152 10.36 5.35 -20.58
C GLY A 152 10.86 4.09 -19.88
N LEU A 153 10.77 4.07 -18.55
CA LEU A 153 11.23 2.95 -17.70
C LEU A 153 10.21 1.86 -17.49
N GLU A 154 9.12 1.92 -18.23
CA GLU A 154 8.19 0.82 -18.38
C GLU A 154 9.00 -0.39 -18.89
N GLU A 155 9.31 -1.35 -18.01
CA GLU A 155 9.85 -2.62 -18.46
C GLU A 155 8.85 -3.22 -19.47
N GLU A 156 9.36 -3.98 -20.43
CA GLU A 156 8.56 -4.72 -21.40
C GLU A 156 7.70 -5.77 -20.67
N TYR A 157 6.57 -5.33 -20.11
CA TYR A 157 5.51 -6.21 -19.64
C TYR A 157 4.68 -6.59 -20.86
N GLY A 158 4.76 -7.86 -21.25
CA GLY A 158 3.76 -8.45 -22.13
C GLY A 158 2.37 -8.16 -21.58
N GLU A 159 1.41 -7.95 -22.49
CA GLU A 159 0.00 -7.64 -22.24
C GLU A 159 -0.47 -7.96 -20.82
N ALA A 160 -1.06 -6.96 -20.13
CA ALA A 160 -1.90 -7.16 -18.96
C ALA A 160 -2.68 -8.45 -19.17
N SER A 161 -2.51 -9.38 -18.24
CA SER A 161 -3.13 -10.69 -18.37
C SER A 161 -4.64 -10.47 -18.41
N SER A 162 -5.20 -10.54 -19.62
CA SER A 162 -6.63 -10.67 -19.88
C SER A 162 -7.18 -12.01 -19.37
N GLU A 163 -6.42 -12.72 -18.55
CA GLU A 163 -6.86 -13.95 -17.92
C GLU A 163 -7.78 -13.62 -16.75
N PRO A 164 -8.97 -14.24 -16.72
CA PRO A 164 -9.82 -14.21 -15.55
C PRO A 164 -9.05 -14.63 -14.30
N VAL A 165 -9.15 -13.82 -13.25
CA VAL A 165 -8.63 -14.16 -11.93
C VAL A 165 -9.60 -15.13 -11.28
N ALA A 166 -9.11 -16.31 -10.87
CA ALA A 166 -9.86 -17.23 -10.03
C ALA A 166 -8.95 -17.73 -8.92
N GLY A 167 -9.32 -17.46 -7.68
CA GLY A 167 -8.53 -17.80 -6.50
C GLY A 167 -9.42 -18.27 -5.35
N ALA A 168 -8.83 -19.06 -4.47
CA ALA A 168 -9.41 -19.40 -3.18
C ALA A 168 -8.31 -19.36 -2.13
N VAL A 169 -8.63 -18.84 -0.94
CA VAL A 169 -7.72 -18.75 0.19
C VAL A 169 -8.44 -19.16 1.47
N ASP A 170 -7.75 -19.93 2.29
CA ASP A 170 -8.14 -20.21 3.67
C ASP A 170 -7.40 -19.22 4.57
N GLY A 171 -8.14 -18.49 5.40
CA GLY A 171 -7.62 -17.50 6.34
C GLY A 171 -8.17 -17.70 7.74
N GLU A 172 -7.66 -16.91 8.69
CA GLU A 172 -8.11 -16.92 10.08
C GLU A 172 -8.09 -15.50 10.64
N LEU A 173 -9.24 -15.01 11.13
CA LEU A 173 -9.30 -13.75 11.86
C LEU A 173 -8.93 -13.96 13.32
N THR A 174 -7.88 -13.28 13.77
CA THR A 174 -7.30 -13.33 15.10
C THR A 174 -7.35 -11.97 15.80
N ASP A 175 -6.95 -11.93 17.07
CA ASP A 175 -6.84 -10.67 17.79
C ASP A 175 -5.61 -9.83 17.38
N GLU A 176 -4.66 -10.44 16.67
CA GLU A 176 -3.43 -9.79 16.20
C GLU A 176 -3.63 -9.04 14.87
N ASP A 177 -4.77 -9.25 14.21
CA ASP A 177 -5.07 -8.65 12.92
C ASP A 177 -5.40 -7.16 13.03
N PRO A 178 -5.10 -6.39 11.96
CA PRO A 178 -5.50 -5.00 11.84
C PRO A 178 -7.01 -4.79 12.10
N ARG A 179 -7.35 -3.63 12.66
CA ARG A 179 -8.73 -3.23 12.96
C ARG A 179 -9.20 -2.16 11.98
N ASP A 180 -10.42 -2.30 11.47
CA ASP A 180 -11.06 -1.26 10.66
C ASP A 180 -11.68 -0.15 11.55
N ASP A 181 -12.31 0.86 10.94
CA ASP A 181 -12.96 1.97 11.65
C ASP A 181 -14.10 1.51 12.59
N GLY A 182 -14.62 0.30 12.38
CA GLY A 182 -15.63 -0.34 13.20
C GLY A 182 -15.07 -1.24 14.31
N ASP A 183 -13.74 -1.22 14.54
CA ASP A 183 -13.02 -2.08 15.49
C ASP A 183 -13.09 -3.59 15.15
N ARG A 184 -13.24 -3.91 13.86
CA ARG A 184 -13.36 -5.30 13.37
C ARG A 184 -12.01 -5.81 12.84
N PRO A 185 -11.58 -7.03 13.22
CA PRO A 185 -10.36 -7.61 12.69
C PRO A 185 -10.53 -7.89 11.19
N HIS A 186 -9.48 -7.69 10.39
CA HIS A 186 -9.57 -7.91 8.96
C HIS A 186 -8.26 -8.34 8.32
N ASP A 187 -8.38 -9.05 7.21
CA ASP A 187 -7.32 -9.36 6.26
C ASP A 187 -7.58 -8.67 4.92
N ASP A 188 -6.54 -8.07 4.34
CA ASP A 188 -6.61 -7.35 3.07
C ASP A 188 -5.91 -8.13 1.95
N TYR A 189 -6.65 -8.36 0.86
CA TYR A 189 -6.20 -9.08 -0.33
C TYR A 189 -6.20 -8.15 -1.54
N PRO A 190 -5.03 -7.70 -2.04
CA PRO A 190 -4.96 -6.89 -3.24
C PRO A 190 -5.34 -7.72 -4.48
N ILE A 191 -6.09 -7.12 -5.40
CA ILE A 191 -6.46 -7.71 -6.68
C ILE A 191 -6.42 -6.64 -7.77
N GLU A 192 -5.82 -6.97 -8.92
CA GLU A 192 -5.91 -6.16 -10.12
C GLU A 192 -7.23 -6.44 -10.84
N LEU A 193 -7.97 -5.37 -11.13
CA LEU A 193 -9.23 -5.45 -11.86
C LEU A 193 -9.19 -4.52 -13.07
N GLU A 194 -9.85 -4.92 -14.16
CA GLU A 194 -10.06 -4.07 -15.32
C GLU A 194 -11.46 -3.45 -15.31
N ALA A 195 -11.56 -2.22 -15.82
CA ALA A 195 -12.83 -1.55 -16.04
C ALA A 195 -13.77 -2.41 -16.91
N GLY A 196 -14.99 -2.62 -16.45
CA GLY A 196 -16.01 -3.38 -17.16
C GLY A 196 -16.00 -4.90 -16.92
N TRP A 197 -15.01 -5.45 -16.23
CA TRP A 197 -15.04 -6.85 -15.78
C TRP A 197 -16.16 -7.10 -14.75
N GLY A 198 -16.52 -8.36 -14.56
CA GLY A 198 -17.30 -8.79 -13.40
C GLY A 198 -16.36 -9.29 -12.31
N LEU A 199 -16.56 -8.81 -11.07
CA LEU A 199 -15.97 -9.36 -9.86
C LEU A 199 -17.05 -10.06 -9.03
N GLU A 200 -16.74 -11.24 -8.55
CA GLU A 200 -17.49 -11.96 -7.53
C GLU A 200 -16.54 -12.43 -6.43
N VAL A 201 -16.86 -12.07 -5.19
CA VAL A 201 -16.15 -12.50 -3.98
C VAL A 201 -17.14 -13.23 -3.09
N GLN A 202 -16.78 -14.42 -2.61
CA GLN A 202 -17.55 -15.19 -1.65
C GLN A 202 -16.69 -15.45 -0.43
N MET A 203 -17.22 -15.17 0.76
CA MET A 203 -16.57 -15.48 2.02
C MET A 203 -17.48 -16.39 2.83
N THR A 204 -16.92 -17.44 3.40
CA THR A 204 -17.67 -18.38 4.25
C THR A 204 -16.92 -18.65 5.55
N SER A 205 -17.65 -18.72 6.66
CA SER A 205 -17.10 -19.11 7.96
C SER A 205 -18.13 -19.88 8.77
N GLY A 206 -17.66 -20.87 9.54
CA GLY A 206 -18.47 -21.54 10.55
C GLY A 206 -18.37 -20.90 11.94
N ASP A 207 -17.43 -19.98 12.13
CA ASP A 207 -17.06 -19.43 13.43
C ASP A 207 -17.65 -18.04 13.69
N PHE A 208 -17.91 -17.27 12.63
CA PHE A 208 -18.44 -15.91 12.73
C PHE A 208 -19.28 -15.53 11.50
N ASP A 209 -19.97 -14.40 11.61
CA ASP A 209 -20.76 -13.80 10.54
C ASP A 209 -19.84 -12.99 9.63
N THR A 210 -19.67 -13.43 8.37
CA THR A 210 -18.65 -12.86 7.48
C THR A 210 -19.06 -11.49 6.96
N PHE A 211 -18.10 -10.64 6.62
CA PHE A 211 -18.35 -9.37 5.94
C PHE A 211 -17.22 -9.07 4.97
N VAL A 212 -17.54 -8.61 3.76
CA VAL A 212 -16.53 -8.26 2.75
C VAL A 212 -16.71 -6.80 2.32
N THR A 213 -15.60 -6.07 2.31
CA THR A 213 -15.51 -4.71 1.78
C THR A 213 -14.56 -4.69 0.60
N LEU A 214 -14.95 -4.05 -0.50
CA LEU A 214 -14.09 -3.75 -1.63
C LEU A 214 -13.67 -2.29 -1.57
N ILE A 215 -12.36 -2.05 -1.49
CA ILE A 215 -11.77 -0.72 -1.47
C ILE A 215 -11.19 -0.45 -2.86
N GLY A 216 -11.59 0.67 -3.46
CA GLY A 216 -11.14 1.06 -4.80
C GLY A 216 -9.73 1.67 -4.81
N PRO A 217 -9.16 1.92 -5.99
CA PRO A 217 -7.83 2.50 -6.16
C PRO A 217 -7.65 3.86 -5.45
N GLY A 218 -8.73 4.62 -5.25
CA GLY A 218 -8.74 5.88 -4.50
C GLY A 218 -8.84 5.74 -2.98
N GLY A 219 -8.72 4.53 -2.43
CA GLY A 219 -8.76 4.26 -0.99
C GLY A 219 -10.15 4.32 -0.33
N SER A 220 -11.20 4.58 -1.10
CA SER A 220 -12.59 4.60 -0.62
C SER A 220 -13.24 3.23 -0.79
N SER A 221 -14.11 2.85 0.16
CA SER A 221 -15.01 1.71 -0.03
C SER A 221 -15.91 1.96 -1.24
N VAL A 222 -15.91 1.03 -2.20
CA VAL A 222 -16.68 1.10 -3.45
C VAL A 222 -17.81 0.08 -3.50
N ALA A 223 -17.73 -0.98 -2.71
CA ALA A 223 -18.78 -1.97 -2.54
C ALA A 223 -18.62 -2.70 -1.20
N GLU A 224 -19.74 -3.08 -0.59
CA GLU A 224 -19.82 -3.84 0.66
C GLU A 224 -21.01 -4.81 0.51
N ASP A 225 -20.92 -6.03 1.04
CA ASP A 225 -22.07 -6.94 1.06
C ASP A 225 -22.10 -7.86 2.30
N ASP A 226 -23.34 -8.11 2.74
CA ASP A 226 -23.80 -8.90 3.89
C ASP A 226 -24.93 -9.89 3.53
N ASP A 227 -25.59 -9.82 2.37
CA ASP A 227 -26.82 -10.63 2.13
C ASP A 227 -26.89 -11.40 0.78
N GLY A 228 -25.79 -11.48 0.03
CA GLY A 228 -25.74 -12.22 -1.23
C GLY A 228 -25.56 -13.75 -1.12
N GLY A 229 -25.17 -14.27 0.05
CA GLY A 229 -24.83 -15.68 0.29
C GLY A 229 -25.92 -16.47 1.05
N GLU A 230 -25.74 -17.79 1.20
CA GLU A 230 -26.62 -18.59 2.06
C GLU A 230 -26.23 -18.43 3.54
N GLY A 231 -27.15 -17.97 4.39
CA GLY A 231 -26.92 -17.91 5.84
C GLY A 231 -26.13 -16.67 6.29
N THR A 232 -25.03 -16.87 7.00
CA THR A 232 -24.10 -15.84 7.54
C THR A 232 -22.85 -15.66 6.66
N ASN A 233 -23.00 -15.95 5.36
CA ASN A 233 -21.91 -15.94 4.38
C ASN A 233 -22.07 -14.74 3.46
N SER A 234 -20.98 -14.03 3.18
CA SER A 234 -20.98 -12.85 2.32
C SER A 234 -20.74 -13.24 0.87
N ARG A 235 -21.42 -12.56 -0.05
CA ARG A 235 -21.17 -12.68 -1.49
C ARG A 235 -21.27 -11.30 -2.13
N LEU A 236 -20.14 -10.70 -2.46
CA LEU A 236 -20.05 -9.40 -3.11
C LEU A 236 -19.95 -9.58 -4.63
N VAL A 237 -20.80 -8.88 -5.39
CA VAL A 237 -20.70 -8.79 -6.85
C VAL A 237 -20.50 -7.33 -7.24
N TYR A 238 -19.50 -7.05 -8.06
CA TYR A 238 -19.14 -5.69 -8.45
C TYR A 238 -18.65 -5.63 -9.90
N GLN A 239 -18.84 -4.48 -10.54
CA GLN A 239 -18.28 -4.18 -11.85
C GLN A 239 -17.35 -2.96 -11.71
N PRO A 240 -16.03 -3.13 -11.87
CA PRO A 240 -15.07 -2.04 -11.78
C PRO A 240 -15.36 -0.96 -12.82
N GLU A 241 -15.46 0.29 -12.37
CA GLU A 241 -15.60 1.46 -13.24
C GLU A 241 -14.25 1.95 -13.79
N ALA A 242 -13.15 1.59 -13.11
CA ALA A 242 -11.79 1.94 -13.48
C ALA A 242 -10.90 0.70 -13.36
N SER A 243 -9.92 0.59 -14.26
CA SER A 243 -8.86 -0.41 -14.11
C SER A 243 -7.90 0.02 -13.01
N GLY A 244 -7.40 -0.93 -12.23
CA GLY A 244 -6.42 -0.68 -11.19
C GLY A 244 -6.44 -1.73 -10.10
N VAL A 245 -5.67 -1.49 -9.04
CA VAL A 245 -5.65 -2.36 -7.86
C VAL A 245 -6.78 -1.98 -6.92
N TYR A 246 -7.56 -3.00 -6.57
CA TYR A 246 -8.58 -2.97 -5.55
C TYR A 246 -8.11 -3.81 -4.36
N ILE A 247 -8.67 -3.55 -3.18
CA ILE A 247 -8.40 -4.36 -1.99
C ILE A 247 -9.71 -5.04 -1.58
N ILE A 248 -9.68 -6.37 -1.53
CA ILE A 248 -10.73 -7.18 -0.92
C ILE A 248 -10.39 -7.31 0.55
N ARG A 249 -11.19 -6.68 1.41
CA ARG A 249 -11.09 -6.79 2.85
C ARG A 249 -12.03 -7.88 3.35
N ALA A 250 -11.47 -8.97 3.86
CA ALA A 250 -12.19 -10.02 4.56
C ALA A 250 -12.29 -9.66 6.05
N THR A 251 -13.50 -9.56 6.57
CA THR A 251 -13.74 -9.22 7.98
C THR A 251 -15.00 -9.92 8.50
N THR A 252 -15.45 -9.51 9.68
CA THR A 252 -16.64 -10.02 10.38
C THR A 252 -17.69 -8.92 10.43
N TYR A 253 -18.97 -9.26 10.41
CA TYR A 253 -20.06 -8.29 10.52
C TYR A 253 -19.99 -7.53 11.87
N GLN A 254 -19.70 -8.25 12.96
CA GLN A 254 -19.51 -7.69 14.30
C GLN A 254 -18.04 -7.73 14.72
N GLY A 255 -17.53 -6.71 15.43
CA GLY A 255 -16.11 -6.64 15.84
C GLY A 255 -15.61 -7.75 16.79
N GLY A 256 -16.52 -8.61 17.25
CA GLY A 256 -16.22 -9.77 18.08
C GLY A 256 -15.95 -11.08 17.33
N GLY A 257 -16.05 -11.14 16.00
CA GLY A 257 -15.81 -12.36 15.22
C GLY A 257 -14.33 -12.73 15.14
N ARG A 258 -13.99 -14.02 15.34
CA ARG A 258 -12.65 -14.63 15.20
C ARG A 258 -12.83 -16.06 14.74
N GLY A 259 -11.85 -16.59 14.05
CA GLY A 259 -11.85 -17.98 13.60
C GLY A 259 -11.53 -18.10 12.12
N ALA A 260 -11.66 -19.32 11.61
CA ALA A 260 -11.27 -19.63 10.25
C ALA A 260 -12.34 -19.16 9.24
N TYR A 261 -11.88 -18.81 8.04
CA TYR A 261 -12.76 -18.52 6.92
C TYR A 261 -12.16 -19.02 5.61
N HIS A 262 -13.03 -19.16 4.61
CA HIS A 262 -12.68 -19.50 3.25
C HIS A 262 -13.17 -18.39 2.32
N LEU A 263 -12.26 -17.80 1.55
CA LEU A 263 -12.53 -16.71 0.61
C LEU A 263 -12.28 -17.19 -0.82
N ILE A 264 -13.27 -17.02 -1.69
CA ILE A 264 -13.21 -17.35 -3.12
C ILE A 264 -13.38 -16.07 -3.92
N VAL A 265 -12.51 -15.85 -4.90
CA VAL A 265 -12.54 -14.68 -5.77
C VAL A 265 -12.60 -15.12 -7.22
N ARG A 266 -13.46 -14.46 -7.99
CA ARG A 266 -13.58 -14.61 -9.44
C ARG A 266 -13.66 -13.22 -10.06
N ALA A 267 -12.74 -12.88 -10.94
CA ALA A 267 -12.81 -11.67 -11.74
C ALA A 267 -12.55 -12.02 -13.20
N GLY A 268 -13.23 -11.36 -14.13
CA GLY A 268 -12.98 -11.55 -15.56
C GLY A 268 -13.98 -10.83 -16.44
N PRO A 269 -13.84 -10.92 -17.76
CA PRO A 269 -14.79 -10.34 -18.70
C PRO A 269 -16.21 -10.84 -18.40
N LEU A 270 -17.18 -9.92 -18.34
CA LEU A 270 -18.59 -10.31 -18.26
C LEU A 270 -18.94 -11.12 -19.51
N ALA A 271 -19.45 -12.33 -19.33
CA ALA A 271 -19.96 -13.12 -20.44
C ALA A 271 -21.17 -12.38 -21.05
N GLU A 272 -21.11 -12.08 -22.35
CA GLU A 272 -22.24 -11.54 -23.13
C GLU A 272 -23.41 -12.52 -23.23
#